data_AF-A0A6M0IQW5-F1
#
_entry.id   AF-A0A6M0IQW5-F1
#
_cell.length_a   1.000
_cell.length_b   1.000
_cell.length_c   1.000
_cell.angle_alpha   90.00
_cell.angle_beta   90.00
_cell.angle_gamma   90.00
#
_symmetry.space_group_name_H-M   'P 1'
#
loop_
_entity.id
_entity.type
_entity.pdbx_description
1 polymer ?
#
loop_
_entity_poly.entity_id
_entity_poly.type
_entity_poly.pdbx_seq_one_letter_code
_entity_poly.pdbx_strand_id
1 'polypeptide(L)'
;MKIKTGKEEVGYLLEKVIETYERATGQRIIRNTNPKNYEDIARLLSTISNKLPTTAQPLNHDAYPPDPNPKQVEYPHRKYDITGVQVKDAYHRLVANPRPFLVDACYLYLYGVGRKGFEQNPLDTNLIEGVDAAVALRLDEQEALRQRLATSQQEQEAAMHQLKAAFGKQKRRWMASLLACLALLGLVGACWIVDRNEWATIRKDLTIMPYQPTQAEIDSLSGIWLYYTGAPQARVNDPRRFHQVANNLVEITYKDGYFIFNRHGANIDHIGYMQFEAPALVSIYSRVKNKSGTVESPIHALLRLDKEKRYLTSIATTWSFDMGSGNDMIGIRNVFIKQGRGGSLEEITNTPENANCHCKIMKWVQLNKQTKTFQLKYRLLDTLASEPLKTLIDEKSILLREPRDGVLLSPSSSKPPFRSGDSPSLEPVH
;
A
#
# COMPACT_ATOMS: atom_id res chain seq x y z
N MET A 1 -85.36 1.17 -33.19
CA MET A 1 -84.04 0.96 -32.55
C MET A 1 -83.32 -0.09 -33.36
N LYS A 2 -82.01 0.02 -33.57
CA LYS A 2 -81.27 -0.93 -34.41
C LYS A 2 -80.54 -1.93 -33.51
N ILE A 3 -80.96 -3.21 -33.57
CA ILE A 3 -80.23 -4.30 -32.89
C ILE A 3 -78.94 -4.55 -33.65
N LYS A 4 -77.87 -4.89 -32.93
CA LYS A 4 -76.63 -5.43 -33.51
C LYS A 4 -76.96 -6.60 -34.44
N THR A 5 -76.20 -6.75 -35.50
CA THR A 5 -76.39 -7.83 -36.48
C THR A 5 -75.08 -8.59 -36.71
N GLY A 6 -75.18 -9.83 -37.19
CA GLY A 6 -74.01 -10.61 -37.63
C GLY A 6 -73.13 -11.07 -36.45
N LYS A 7 -71.81 -10.87 -36.58
CA LYS A 7 -70.78 -11.40 -35.67
C LYS A 7 -70.91 -10.92 -34.22
N GLU A 8 -71.27 -9.65 -34.03
CA GLU A 8 -71.36 -9.06 -32.70
C GLU A 8 -72.59 -9.53 -31.95
N GLU A 9 -73.72 -9.68 -32.67
CA GLU A 9 -74.97 -10.18 -32.14
C GLU A 9 -74.85 -11.63 -31.68
N VAL A 10 -74.44 -12.53 -32.58
CA VAL A 10 -74.39 -13.96 -32.27
C VAL A 10 -73.29 -14.30 -31.26
N GLY A 11 -72.16 -13.60 -31.28
CA GLY A 11 -71.07 -13.81 -30.33
C GLY A 11 -71.51 -13.49 -28.90
N TYR A 12 -72.18 -12.34 -28.70
CA TYR A 12 -72.70 -11.95 -27.39
C TYR A 12 -73.82 -12.89 -26.92
N LEU A 13 -74.76 -13.23 -27.81
CA LEU A 13 -75.85 -14.16 -27.49
C LEU A 13 -75.30 -15.51 -27.04
N LEU A 14 -74.31 -16.08 -27.74
CA LEU A 14 -73.73 -17.37 -27.37
C LEU A 14 -72.94 -17.31 -26.07
N GLU A 15 -72.26 -16.20 -25.77
CA GLU A 15 -71.64 -16.00 -24.46
C GLU A 15 -72.68 -16.06 -23.34
N LYS A 16 -73.82 -15.38 -23.50
CA LYS A 16 -74.92 -15.42 -22.53
C LYS A 16 -75.63 -16.77 -22.47
N VAL A 17 -75.78 -17.47 -23.60
CA VAL A 17 -76.33 -18.84 -23.64
C VAL A 17 -75.44 -19.76 -22.81
N ILE A 18 -74.11 -19.70 -22.99
CA ILE A 18 -73.16 -20.51 -22.24
C ILE A 18 -73.24 -20.16 -20.74
N GLU A 19 -73.18 -18.88 -20.36
CA GLU A 19 -73.30 -18.48 -18.95
C GLU A 19 -74.61 -18.96 -18.29
N THR A 20 -75.73 -18.84 -19.02
CA THR A 20 -77.04 -19.25 -18.53
C THR A 20 -77.13 -20.77 -18.40
N TYR A 21 -76.56 -21.50 -19.37
CA TYR A 21 -76.46 -22.95 -19.33
C TYR A 21 -75.59 -23.44 -18.16
N GLU A 22 -74.39 -22.89 -18.00
CA GLU A 22 -73.45 -23.22 -16.92
C GLU A 22 -74.08 -22.97 -15.55
N ARG A 23 -74.88 -21.90 -15.41
CA ARG A 23 -75.61 -21.59 -14.18
C ARG A 23 -76.78 -22.56 -13.92
N ALA A 24 -77.50 -22.96 -14.98
CA ALA A 24 -78.66 -23.84 -14.85
C ALA A 24 -78.28 -25.31 -14.61
N THR A 25 -77.19 -25.79 -15.21
CA THR A 25 -76.77 -27.20 -15.15
C THR A 25 -75.61 -27.45 -14.19
N GLY A 26 -74.86 -26.41 -13.81
CA GLY A 26 -73.63 -26.52 -13.03
C GLY A 26 -72.43 -27.07 -13.81
N GLN A 27 -72.60 -27.42 -15.08
CA GLN A 27 -71.54 -27.96 -15.93
C GLN A 27 -70.81 -26.82 -16.65
N ARG A 28 -69.48 -26.75 -16.49
CA ARG A 28 -68.65 -25.74 -17.17
C ARG A 28 -68.31 -26.15 -18.60
N ILE A 29 -68.49 -25.24 -19.54
CA ILE A 29 -68.15 -25.41 -20.94
C ILE A 29 -66.71 -24.93 -21.18
N ILE A 30 -65.85 -25.80 -21.70
CA ILE A 30 -64.45 -25.45 -22.01
C ILE A 30 -64.41 -24.66 -23.32
N ARG A 31 -64.25 -23.33 -23.21
CA ARG A 31 -64.39 -22.35 -24.31
C ARG A 31 -63.16 -22.23 -25.22
N ASN A 32 -62.65 -23.34 -25.74
CA ASN A 32 -61.52 -23.36 -26.70
C ASN A 32 -62.01 -23.61 -28.14
N THR A 33 -61.09 -23.93 -29.06
CA THR A 33 -61.41 -24.18 -30.49
C THR A 33 -61.89 -25.60 -30.80
N ASN A 34 -62.11 -26.46 -29.80
CA ASN A 34 -62.62 -27.82 -30.00
C ASN A 34 -64.16 -27.82 -30.11
N PRO A 35 -64.75 -28.21 -31.26
CA PRO A 35 -66.21 -28.22 -31.45
C PRO A 35 -66.97 -29.11 -30.45
N LYS A 36 -66.35 -30.19 -29.97
CA LYS A 36 -66.99 -31.14 -29.04
C LYS A 36 -67.41 -30.49 -27.73
N ASN A 37 -66.71 -29.43 -27.30
CA ASN A 37 -67.01 -28.76 -26.05
C ASN A 37 -68.32 -27.97 -26.10
N TYR A 38 -68.83 -27.67 -27.29
CA TYR A 38 -70.07 -26.90 -27.50
C TYR A 38 -71.25 -27.80 -27.85
N GLU A 39 -71.07 -29.12 -27.85
CA GLU A 39 -72.06 -30.06 -28.35
C GLU A 39 -73.34 -30.07 -27.48
N ASP A 40 -73.20 -29.91 -26.17
CA ASP A 40 -74.34 -29.86 -25.26
C ASP A 40 -75.18 -28.58 -25.46
N ILE A 41 -74.52 -27.45 -25.69
CA ILE A 41 -75.16 -26.18 -26.08
C ILE A 41 -75.84 -26.33 -27.44
N ALA A 42 -75.17 -26.98 -28.39
CA ALA A 42 -75.70 -27.23 -29.73
C ALA A 42 -76.96 -28.11 -29.69
N ARG A 43 -76.98 -29.17 -28.88
CA ARG A 43 -78.17 -30.02 -28.65
C ARG A 43 -79.32 -29.27 -27.99
N LEU A 44 -79.01 -28.43 -26.99
CA LEU A 44 -80.00 -27.58 -26.33
C LEU A 44 -80.66 -26.64 -27.33
N LEU A 45 -79.86 -25.86 -28.06
CA LEU A 45 -80.37 -24.91 -29.05
C LEU A 45 -81.10 -25.64 -30.19
N SER A 46 -80.66 -26.84 -30.56
CA SER A 46 -81.34 -27.68 -31.55
C SER A 46 -82.74 -28.10 -31.12
N THR A 47 -82.93 -28.36 -29.83
CA THR A 47 -84.26 -28.68 -29.27
C THR A 47 -85.24 -27.51 -29.45
N ILE A 48 -84.72 -26.28 -29.41
CA ILE A 48 -85.49 -25.05 -29.62
C ILE A 48 -85.70 -24.78 -31.11
N SER A 49 -84.63 -24.82 -31.91
CA SER A 49 -84.67 -24.49 -33.33
C SER A 49 -85.58 -25.43 -34.14
N ASN A 50 -85.68 -26.70 -33.78
CA ASN A 50 -86.57 -27.65 -34.46
C ASN A 50 -88.07 -27.43 -34.15
N LYS A 51 -88.41 -26.62 -33.14
CA LYS A 51 -89.81 -26.23 -32.85
C LYS A 51 -90.25 -24.97 -33.61
N LEU A 52 -89.28 -24.22 -34.16
CA LEU A 52 -89.53 -22.96 -34.87
C LEU A 52 -90.62 -23.04 -35.95
N PRO A 53 -90.75 -24.10 -36.78
CA PRO A 53 -91.81 -24.15 -37.77
C PRO A 53 -93.23 -24.05 -37.21
N THR A 54 -93.43 -24.35 -35.93
CA THR A 54 -94.74 -24.36 -35.26
C THR A 54 -94.93 -23.23 -34.24
N THR A 55 -93.91 -22.42 -33.96
CA THR A 55 -93.91 -21.47 -32.83
C THR A 55 -93.82 -19.99 -33.24
N ALA A 56 -93.87 -19.67 -34.54
CA ALA A 56 -93.62 -18.32 -35.05
C ALA A 56 -94.55 -17.23 -34.45
N GLN A 57 -95.86 -17.49 -34.39
CA GLN A 57 -96.82 -16.56 -33.76
C GLN A 57 -96.67 -16.46 -32.24
N PRO A 58 -96.71 -17.57 -31.45
CA PRO A 58 -96.69 -17.47 -29.98
C PRO A 58 -95.37 -16.92 -29.44
N LEU A 59 -94.25 -17.12 -30.13
CA LEU A 59 -92.93 -16.73 -29.65
C LEU A 59 -92.31 -15.56 -30.43
N ASN A 60 -93.07 -14.90 -31.32
CA ASN A 60 -92.64 -13.71 -32.07
C ASN A 60 -91.26 -13.84 -32.76
N HIS A 61 -91.11 -14.83 -33.62
CA HIS A 61 -89.94 -14.99 -34.51
C HIS A 61 -90.37 -15.15 -35.98
N ASP A 62 -89.40 -15.22 -36.90
CA ASP A 62 -89.69 -15.40 -38.33
C ASP A 62 -90.31 -16.78 -38.64
N ALA A 63 -91.11 -16.88 -39.71
CA ALA A 63 -91.75 -18.14 -40.07
C ALA A 63 -90.75 -19.08 -40.76
N TYR A 64 -90.57 -20.29 -40.21
CA TYR A 64 -89.69 -21.31 -40.76
C TYR A 64 -90.51 -22.43 -41.42
N PRO A 65 -90.20 -22.84 -42.67
CA PRO A 65 -90.98 -23.88 -43.35
C PRO A 65 -90.79 -25.25 -42.68
N PRO A 66 -91.84 -26.09 -42.56
CA PRO A 66 -91.73 -27.43 -41.99
C PRO A 66 -90.74 -28.30 -42.78
N ASP A 67 -90.27 -29.38 -42.14
CA ASP A 67 -89.41 -30.36 -42.79
C ASP A 67 -90.25 -31.22 -43.76
N PRO A 68 -89.94 -31.24 -45.08
CA PRO A 68 -90.65 -32.08 -46.04
C PRO A 68 -90.44 -33.59 -45.83
N ASN A 69 -89.48 -34.03 -45.00
CA ASN A 69 -89.22 -35.45 -44.74
C ASN A 69 -89.31 -35.78 -43.23
N PRO A 70 -90.51 -36.08 -42.69
CA PRO A 70 -90.75 -36.24 -41.25
C PRO A 70 -90.26 -37.58 -40.67
N LYS A 71 -89.33 -38.29 -41.35
CA LYS A 71 -88.69 -39.48 -40.76
C LYS A 71 -87.95 -39.05 -39.49
N GLN A 72 -88.13 -39.77 -38.38
CA GLN A 72 -87.45 -39.49 -37.12
C GLN A 72 -85.93 -39.68 -37.30
N VAL A 73 -85.24 -38.62 -37.73
CA VAL A 73 -83.78 -38.59 -37.76
C VAL A 73 -83.29 -38.09 -36.40
N GLU A 74 -82.36 -38.81 -35.80
CA GLU A 74 -81.73 -38.36 -34.56
C GLU A 74 -80.83 -37.14 -34.80
N TYR A 75 -80.62 -36.35 -33.76
CA TYR A 75 -79.63 -35.26 -33.80
C TYR A 75 -78.25 -35.84 -34.19
N PRO A 76 -77.49 -35.21 -35.10
CA PRO A 76 -77.64 -33.84 -35.62
C PRO A 76 -78.19 -33.78 -37.06
N HIS A 77 -79.14 -34.64 -37.43
CA HIS A 77 -79.58 -34.79 -38.83
C HIS A 77 -80.97 -34.18 -39.15
N ARG A 78 -81.59 -33.45 -38.21
CA ARG A 78 -82.85 -32.74 -38.46
C ARG A 78 -82.58 -31.41 -39.16
N LYS A 79 -83.53 -30.93 -39.97
CA LYS A 79 -83.38 -29.71 -40.79
C LYS A 79 -82.85 -28.49 -40.04
N TYR A 80 -83.25 -28.30 -38.79
CA TYR A 80 -82.88 -27.13 -37.98
C TYR A 80 -81.88 -27.47 -36.87
N ASP A 81 -81.19 -28.62 -36.92
CA ASP A 81 -80.13 -28.92 -35.96
C ASP A 81 -78.97 -27.93 -36.09
N ILE A 82 -78.52 -27.48 -34.92
CA ILE A 82 -77.36 -26.64 -34.68
C ILE A 82 -76.24 -27.55 -34.21
N THR A 83 -75.08 -27.51 -34.85
CA THR A 83 -73.92 -28.36 -34.48
C THR A 83 -72.91 -27.64 -33.59
N GLY A 84 -72.09 -28.39 -32.83
CA GLY A 84 -71.02 -27.81 -32.01
C GLY A 84 -70.02 -26.97 -32.82
N VAL A 85 -69.82 -27.28 -34.10
CA VAL A 85 -69.01 -26.47 -35.02
C VAL A 85 -69.64 -25.10 -35.26
N GLN A 86 -70.96 -25.07 -35.52
CA GLN A 86 -71.69 -23.81 -35.74
C GLN A 86 -71.68 -22.92 -34.50
N VAL A 87 -71.84 -23.50 -33.31
CA VAL A 87 -71.75 -22.76 -32.04
C VAL A 87 -70.34 -22.24 -31.82
N LYS A 88 -69.32 -23.09 -31.97
CA LYS A 88 -67.91 -22.71 -31.81
C LYS A 88 -67.52 -21.57 -32.77
N ASP A 89 -67.81 -21.71 -34.06
CA ASP A 89 -67.40 -20.72 -35.07
C ASP A 89 -68.15 -19.38 -34.88
N ALA A 90 -69.42 -19.42 -34.46
CA ALA A 90 -70.18 -18.21 -34.17
C ALA A 90 -69.71 -17.54 -32.85
N TYR A 91 -69.41 -18.32 -31.81
CA TYR A 91 -68.88 -17.82 -30.52
C TYR A 91 -67.52 -17.12 -30.70
N HIS A 92 -66.61 -17.71 -31.49
CA HIS A 92 -65.32 -17.09 -31.84
C HIS A 92 -65.43 -16.02 -32.94
N ARG A 93 -66.64 -15.57 -33.29
CA ARG A 93 -66.93 -14.49 -34.26
C ARG A 93 -66.36 -14.72 -35.66
N LEU A 94 -66.18 -15.99 -36.06
CA LEU A 94 -65.69 -16.38 -37.38
C LEU A 94 -66.78 -16.29 -38.45
N VAL A 95 -68.06 -16.42 -38.08
CA VAL A 95 -69.21 -16.43 -39.00
C VAL A 95 -69.77 -15.02 -39.20
N ALA A 96 -69.64 -14.46 -40.41
CA ALA A 96 -70.16 -13.13 -40.75
C ALA A 96 -71.69 -13.03 -40.67
N ASN A 97 -72.37 -14.04 -41.23
CA ASN A 97 -73.83 -14.12 -41.30
C ASN A 97 -74.27 -15.43 -40.63
N PRO A 98 -74.57 -15.43 -39.31
CA PRO A 98 -75.03 -16.61 -38.61
C PRO A 98 -76.38 -17.07 -39.18
N ARG A 99 -76.66 -18.37 -39.09
CA ARG A 99 -77.93 -18.90 -39.60
C ARG A 99 -79.10 -18.33 -38.79
N PRO A 100 -80.20 -17.86 -39.42
CA PRO A 100 -81.29 -17.20 -38.70
C PRO A 100 -81.86 -18.05 -37.55
N PHE A 101 -82.05 -19.36 -37.76
CA PHE A 101 -82.57 -20.26 -36.74
C PHE A 101 -81.63 -20.44 -35.53
N LEU A 102 -80.32 -20.23 -35.68
CA LEU A 102 -79.38 -20.21 -34.55
C LEU A 102 -79.59 -18.96 -33.70
N VAL A 103 -79.77 -17.81 -34.36
CA VAL A 103 -79.98 -16.53 -33.69
C VAL A 103 -81.32 -16.56 -32.93
N ASP A 104 -82.40 -16.98 -33.58
CA ASP A 104 -83.70 -17.13 -32.92
C ASP A 104 -83.67 -18.14 -31.78
N ALA A 105 -82.97 -19.28 -31.92
CA ALA A 105 -82.82 -20.23 -30.83
C ALA A 105 -82.11 -19.62 -29.61
N CYS A 106 -81.13 -18.75 -29.82
CA CYS A 106 -80.45 -18.04 -28.73
C CYS A 106 -81.36 -17.02 -28.05
N TYR A 107 -82.09 -16.21 -28.82
CA TYR A 107 -83.05 -15.25 -28.25
C TYR A 107 -84.16 -15.96 -27.46
N LEU A 108 -84.69 -17.06 -27.98
CA LEU A 108 -85.72 -17.84 -27.31
C LEU A 108 -85.21 -18.48 -26.01
N TYR A 109 -83.98 -19.00 -26.01
CA TYR A 109 -83.39 -19.57 -24.81
C TYR A 109 -83.17 -18.53 -23.71
N LEU A 110 -82.69 -17.34 -24.07
CA LEU A 110 -82.33 -16.30 -23.12
C LEU A 110 -83.52 -15.46 -22.65
N TYR A 111 -84.44 -15.15 -23.54
CA TYR A 111 -85.47 -14.13 -23.34
C TYR A 111 -86.89 -14.65 -23.52
N GLY A 112 -87.07 -15.91 -23.94
CA GLY A 112 -88.39 -16.51 -24.18
C GLY A 112 -89.14 -15.96 -25.41
N VAL A 113 -88.54 -15.02 -26.14
CA VAL A 113 -89.08 -14.43 -27.36
C VAL A 113 -88.05 -14.48 -28.48
N GLY A 114 -88.51 -14.55 -29.72
CA GLY A 114 -87.70 -14.52 -30.92
C GLY A 114 -87.01 -13.19 -31.17
N ARG A 115 -86.08 -13.16 -32.13
CA ARG A 115 -85.36 -11.93 -32.51
C ARG A 115 -86.31 -10.78 -32.87
N LYS A 116 -87.40 -11.08 -33.59
CA LYS A 116 -88.42 -10.10 -33.99
C LYS A 116 -89.22 -9.55 -32.81
N GLY A 117 -89.56 -10.39 -31.83
CA GLY A 117 -90.19 -9.97 -30.57
C GLY A 117 -89.24 -9.14 -29.70
N PHE A 118 -87.97 -9.52 -29.64
CA PHE A 118 -86.94 -8.77 -28.92
C PHE A 118 -86.71 -7.37 -29.51
N GLU A 119 -86.84 -7.20 -30.83
CA GLU A 119 -86.75 -5.89 -31.49
C GLU A 119 -87.86 -4.92 -31.09
N GLN A 120 -89.03 -5.44 -30.73
CA GLN A 120 -90.17 -4.63 -30.30
C GLN A 120 -90.05 -4.21 -28.82
N ASN A 121 -89.37 -5.01 -28.00
CA ASN A 121 -89.14 -4.72 -26.58
C ASN A 121 -87.79 -5.31 -26.12
N PRO A 122 -86.67 -4.58 -26.29
CA PRO A 122 -85.34 -5.11 -25.99
C PRO A 122 -85.14 -5.24 -24.48
N LEU A 123 -84.87 -6.46 -24.02
CA LEU A 123 -84.62 -6.76 -22.60
C LEU A 123 -83.14 -6.61 -22.21
N ASP A 124 -82.24 -6.53 -23.19
CA ASP A 124 -80.79 -6.36 -22.97
C ASP A 124 -80.24 -5.19 -23.80
N THR A 125 -79.74 -4.17 -23.11
CA THR A 125 -79.17 -2.95 -23.72
C THR A 125 -77.87 -3.20 -24.47
N ASN A 126 -77.14 -4.29 -24.19
CA ASN A 126 -75.87 -4.60 -24.85
C ASN A 126 -76.04 -5.10 -26.30
N LEU A 127 -77.26 -5.49 -26.68
CA LEU A 127 -77.62 -5.92 -28.03
C LEU A 127 -78.10 -4.76 -28.93
N ILE A 128 -78.18 -3.54 -28.40
CA ILE A 128 -78.56 -2.33 -29.14
C ILE A 128 -77.30 -1.66 -29.73
N GLU A 129 -77.33 -1.26 -31.00
CA GLU A 129 -76.24 -0.49 -31.61
C GLU A 129 -76.15 0.90 -30.94
N GLY A 130 -74.98 1.28 -30.43
CA GLY A 130 -74.71 2.62 -29.89
C GLY A 130 -74.61 2.76 -28.36
N VAL A 131 -74.45 1.68 -27.59
CA VAL A 131 -74.18 1.74 -26.14
C VAL A 131 -72.69 1.44 -25.85
N ASP A 132 -71.99 2.44 -25.30
CA ASP A 132 -70.53 2.54 -25.08
C ASP A 132 -69.93 1.52 -24.08
N ALA A 133 -69.75 0.26 -24.49
CA ALA A 133 -69.04 -0.75 -23.68
C ALA A 133 -67.50 -0.70 -23.83
N ALA A 134 -66.95 0.03 -24.80
CA ALA A 134 -65.51 0.12 -25.04
C ALA A 134 -64.78 1.14 -24.14
N VAL A 135 -65.52 2.04 -23.49
CA VAL A 135 -64.95 3.12 -22.65
C VAL A 135 -64.71 2.64 -21.21
N ALA A 136 -65.61 1.82 -20.65
CA ALA A 136 -65.46 1.29 -19.29
C ALA A 136 -64.23 0.38 -19.13
N LEU A 137 -63.96 -0.48 -20.12
CA LEU A 137 -62.84 -1.43 -20.07
C LEU A 137 -61.46 -0.72 -20.19
N ARG A 138 -61.40 0.41 -20.90
CA ARG A 138 -60.20 1.26 -20.99
C ARG A 138 -59.93 2.04 -19.71
N LEU A 139 -60.98 2.41 -18.96
CA LEU A 139 -60.85 3.09 -17.67
C LEU A 139 -60.29 2.15 -16.60
N ASP A 140 -60.77 0.91 -16.52
CA ASP A 140 -60.26 -0.10 -15.59
C ASP A 140 -58.78 -0.46 -15.86
N GLU A 141 -58.39 -0.61 -17.13
CA GLU A 141 -56.98 -0.82 -17.50
C GLU A 141 -56.10 0.38 -17.13
N GLN A 142 -56.61 1.61 -17.28
CA GLN A 142 -55.89 2.83 -16.93
C GLN A 142 -55.71 2.97 -15.41
N GLU A 143 -56.68 2.56 -14.60
CA GLU A 143 -56.58 2.55 -13.14
C GLU A 143 -55.59 1.48 -12.63
N ALA A 144 -55.61 0.28 -13.20
CA ALA A 144 -54.66 -0.78 -12.87
C ALA A 144 -53.20 -0.39 -13.19
N LEU A 145 -52.97 0.30 -14.32
CA LEU A 145 -51.65 0.83 -14.68
C LEU A 145 -51.19 1.92 -13.72
N ARG A 146 -52.09 2.83 -13.30
CA ARG A 146 -51.78 3.87 -12.31
C ARG A 146 -51.38 3.28 -10.96
N GLN A 147 -52.06 2.23 -10.50
CA GLN A 147 -51.71 1.54 -9.26
C GLN A 147 -50.34 0.86 -9.34
N ARG A 148 -49.99 0.23 -10.47
CA ARG A 148 -48.65 -0.33 -10.70
C ARG A 148 -47.55 0.73 -10.73
N LEU A 149 -47.84 1.89 -11.30
CA LEU A 149 -46.90 3.02 -11.33
C LEU A 149 -46.65 3.58 -9.92
N ALA A 150 -47.72 3.75 -9.14
CA ALA A 150 -47.61 4.24 -7.76
C ALA A 150 -46.83 3.26 -6.85
N THR A 151 -47.08 1.96 -6.98
CA THR A 151 -46.32 0.93 -6.23
C THR A 151 -44.85 0.89 -6.63
N SER A 152 -44.54 0.98 -7.93
CA SER A 152 -43.15 1.05 -8.41
C SER A 152 -42.42 2.32 -7.95
N GLN A 153 -43.09 3.47 -7.93
CA GLN A 153 -42.53 4.72 -7.39
C GLN A 153 -42.24 4.59 -5.89
N GLN A 154 -43.16 4.01 -5.13
CA GLN A 154 -42.99 3.79 -3.70
C GLN A 154 -41.82 2.84 -3.39
N GLU A 155 -41.64 1.78 -4.18
CA GLU A 155 -40.48 0.88 -4.08
C GLU A 155 -39.16 1.58 -4.42
N GLN A 156 -39.14 2.45 -5.45
CA GLN A 156 -37.97 3.26 -5.78
C GLN A 156 -37.60 4.24 -4.67
N GLU A 157 -38.59 4.91 -4.07
CA GLU A 157 -38.35 5.81 -2.94
C GLU A 157 -37.81 5.06 -1.72
N ALA A 158 -38.38 3.90 -1.40
CA ALA A 158 -37.91 3.04 -0.31
C ALA A 158 -36.47 2.55 -0.55
N ALA A 159 -36.16 2.10 -1.77
CA ALA A 159 -34.81 1.67 -2.16
C ALA A 159 -33.81 2.83 -2.09
N MET A 160 -34.17 4.01 -2.58
CA MET A 160 -33.34 5.22 -2.48
C MET A 160 -33.10 5.62 -1.02
N HIS A 161 -34.11 5.50 -0.15
CA HIS A 161 -33.98 5.81 1.27
C HIS A 161 -33.04 4.82 1.99
N GLN A 162 -33.13 3.51 1.67
CA GLN A 162 -32.22 2.50 2.18
C GLN A 162 -30.77 2.75 1.70
N LEU A 163 -30.59 3.10 0.42
CA LEU A 163 -29.27 3.37 -0.15
C LEU A 163 -28.63 4.61 0.49
N LYS A 164 -29.40 5.70 0.69
CA LYS A 164 -28.95 6.90 1.41
C LYS A 164 -28.55 6.58 2.85
N ALA A 165 -29.32 5.76 3.55
CA ALA A 165 -29.01 5.35 4.93
C ALA A 165 -27.72 4.50 4.99
N ALA A 166 -27.54 3.55 4.07
CA ALA A 166 -26.32 2.74 3.96
C ALA A 166 -25.09 3.61 3.64
N PHE A 167 -25.22 4.52 2.67
CA PHE A 167 -24.17 5.46 2.30
C PHE A 167 -23.80 6.41 3.45
N GLY A 168 -24.79 6.89 4.21
CA GLY A 168 -24.56 7.70 5.41
C GLY A 168 -23.78 6.98 6.49
N LYS A 169 -24.11 5.70 6.76
CA LYS A 169 -23.35 4.84 7.70
C LYS A 169 -21.92 4.60 7.21
N GLN A 170 -21.75 4.31 5.92
CA GLN A 170 -20.44 4.09 5.32
C GLN A 170 -19.60 5.37 5.39
N LYS A 171 -20.13 6.53 4.98
CA LYS A 171 -19.44 7.83 5.08
C LYS A 171 -18.98 8.15 6.50
N ARG A 172 -19.80 7.88 7.52
CA ARG A 172 -19.40 8.04 8.93
C ARG A 172 -18.22 7.15 9.31
N ARG A 173 -18.21 5.87 8.89
CA ARG A 173 -17.07 4.97 9.12
C ARG A 173 -15.80 5.47 8.44
N TRP A 174 -15.88 5.89 7.18
CA TRP A 174 -14.74 6.46 6.45
C TRP A 174 -14.18 7.71 7.12
N MET A 175 -15.04 8.65 7.58
CA MET A 175 -14.58 9.83 8.31
C MET A 175 -13.93 9.48 9.65
N ALA A 176 -14.48 8.52 10.39
CA ALA A 176 -13.89 8.06 11.64
C ALA A 176 -12.51 7.42 11.42
N SER A 177 -12.37 6.57 10.40
CA SER A 177 -11.08 5.98 10.02
C SER A 177 -10.06 7.04 9.58
N LEU A 178 -10.48 8.05 8.81
CA LEU A 178 -9.61 9.14 8.40
C LEU A 178 -9.11 9.95 9.60
N LEU A 179 -9.99 10.27 10.55
CA LEU A 179 -9.62 10.96 11.79
C LEU A 179 -8.64 10.13 12.63
N ALA A 180 -8.86 8.82 12.73
CA ALA A 180 -7.95 7.92 13.44
C ALA A 180 -6.55 7.89 12.77
N CYS A 181 -6.49 7.83 11.44
CA CYS A 181 -5.22 7.89 10.70
C CYS A 181 -4.49 9.23 10.90
N LEU A 182 -5.22 10.35 10.88
CA LEU A 182 -4.63 11.67 11.12
C LEU A 182 -4.10 11.81 12.56
N ALA A 183 -4.83 11.27 13.54
CA ALA A 183 -4.35 11.24 14.93
C ALA A 183 -3.08 10.39 15.08
N LEU A 184 -3.02 9.23 14.41
CA LEU A 184 -1.83 8.37 14.41
C LEU A 184 -0.63 9.08 13.78
N LEU A 185 -0.83 9.76 12.64
CA LEU A 185 0.22 10.56 11.98
C LEU A 185 0.72 11.70 12.88
N GLY A 186 -0.19 12.37 13.58
CA GLY A 186 0.16 13.41 14.56
C GLY A 186 1.01 12.86 15.71
N LEU A 187 0.66 11.69 16.24
CA LEU A 187 1.43 10.99 17.29
C LEU A 187 2.83 10.60 16.81
N VAL A 188 2.95 9.98 15.63
CA VAL A 188 4.25 9.61 15.04
C VAL A 188 5.10 10.86 14.79
N GLY A 189 4.50 11.93 14.27
CA GLY A 189 5.18 13.21 14.07
C GLY A 189 5.67 13.83 15.38
N ALA A 190 4.86 13.79 16.44
CA ALA A 190 5.25 14.28 17.77
C ALA A 190 6.40 13.47 18.36
N CYS A 191 6.34 12.13 18.33
CA CYS A 191 7.43 11.26 18.78
C CYS A 191 8.72 11.55 18.01
N TRP A 192 8.63 11.69 16.68
CA TRP A 192 9.80 12.01 15.85
C TRP A 192 10.42 13.37 16.20
N ILE A 193 9.61 14.38 16.52
CA ILE A 193 10.12 15.70 16.97
C ILE A 193 10.82 15.58 18.33
N VAL A 194 10.26 14.82 19.27
CA VAL A 194 10.88 14.57 20.58
C VAL A 194 12.22 13.88 20.39
N ASP A 195 12.27 12.78 19.65
CA ASP A 195 13.51 12.06 19.34
C ASP A 195 14.53 12.98 18.66
N ARG A 196 14.10 13.75 17.66
CA ARG A 196 14.96 14.71 16.97
C ARG A 196 15.55 15.74 17.92
N ASN A 197 14.76 16.24 18.87
CA ASN A 197 15.20 17.21 19.86
C ASN A 197 16.14 16.59 20.89
N GLU A 198 15.87 15.37 21.38
CA GLU A 198 16.79 14.64 22.24
C GLU A 198 18.13 14.40 21.55
N TRP A 199 18.10 13.92 20.30
CA TRP A 199 19.30 13.76 19.49
C TRP A 199 20.00 15.10 19.21
N ALA A 200 19.27 16.20 19.06
CA ALA A 200 19.86 17.53 18.91
C ALA A 200 20.55 18.00 20.20
N THR A 201 19.96 17.74 21.36
CA THR A 201 20.54 18.03 22.68
C THR A 201 21.80 17.20 22.91
N ILE A 202 21.74 15.88 22.71
CA ILE A 202 22.91 14.99 22.80
C ILE A 202 24.01 15.47 21.84
N ARG A 203 23.64 15.84 20.61
CA ARG A 203 24.59 16.36 19.62
C ARG A 203 25.26 17.67 20.03
N LYS A 204 24.52 18.55 20.71
CA LYS A 204 25.02 19.84 21.20
C LYS A 204 25.89 19.65 22.45
N ASP A 205 25.41 18.89 23.43
CA ASP A 205 26.04 18.75 24.75
C ASP A 205 27.35 17.97 24.67
N LEU A 206 27.40 16.92 23.84
CA LEU A 206 28.61 16.15 23.61
C LEU A 206 29.47 16.72 22.47
N THR A 207 29.09 17.88 21.89
CA THR A 207 29.76 18.49 20.73
C THR A 207 29.94 17.48 19.57
N ILE A 208 28.99 16.54 19.43
CA ILE A 208 29.05 15.45 18.43
C ILE A 208 28.87 15.98 17.01
N MET A 209 28.30 17.18 16.82
CA MET A 209 28.42 17.85 15.53
C MET A 209 29.78 18.55 15.48
N PRO A 210 30.77 17.98 14.76
CA PRO A 210 32.10 18.56 14.70
C PRO A 210 31.99 19.96 14.11
N TYR A 211 32.91 20.82 14.55
CA TYR A 211 33.27 22.02 13.80
C TYR A 211 33.24 21.70 12.30
N GLN A 212 32.43 22.43 11.53
CA GLN A 212 32.33 22.21 10.09
C GLN A 212 33.58 22.78 9.43
N PRO A 213 34.54 21.94 9.00
CA PRO A 213 35.79 22.45 8.49
C PRO A 213 35.57 23.12 7.14
N THR A 214 36.29 24.22 6.93
CA THR A 214 36.33 24.86 5.62
C THR A 214 37.00 23.93 4.58
N GLN A 215 36.73 24.14 3.29
CA GLN A 215 37.42 23.36 2.24
C GLN A 215 38.95 23.50 2.34
N ALA A 216 39.45 24.67 2.75
CA ALA A 216 40.88 24.90 2.96
C ALA A 216 41.45 24.03 4.09
N GLU A 217 40.69 23.81 5.17
CA GLU A 217 41.07 22.93 6.27
C GLU A 217 41.02 21.46 5.85
N ILE A 218 39.97 21.06 5.14
CA ILE A 218 39.86 19.72 4.54
C ILE A 218 41.07 19.43 3.66
N ASP A 219 41.41 20.35 2.77
CA ASP A 219 42.56 20.25 1.87
C ASP A 219 43.90 20.24 2.60
N SER A 220 43.99 20.96 3.72
CA SER A 220 45.21 21.03 4.53
C SER A 220 45.51 19.70 5.20
N LEU A 221 44.47 18.97 5.63
CA LEU A 221 44.63 17.72 6.36
C LEU A 221 44.61 16.48 5.44
N SER A 222 43.78 16.47 4.41
CA SER A 222 43.64 15.32 3.50
C SER A 222 44.92 15.02 2.72
N GLY A 223 45.19 13.74 2.51
CA GLY A 223 46.30 13.25 1.69
C GLY A 223 47.16 12.19 2.37
N ILE A 224 48.36 12.01 1.83
CA ILE A 224 49.33 11.02 2.30
C ILE A 224 50.40 11.71 3.15
N TRP A 225 50.69 11.13 4.31
CA TRP A 225 51.59 11.67 5.32
C TRP A 225 52.60 10.63 5.78
N LEU A 226 53.86 11.04 5.95
CA LEU A 226 54.78 10.29 6.78
C LEU A 226 54.44 10.56 8.24
N TYR A 227 54.34 9.50 9.03
CA TYR A 227 54.03 9.55 10.45
C TYR A 227 55.17 8.92 11.24
N TYR A 228 55.84 9.76 12.04
CA TYR A 228 56.90 9.35 12.94
C TYR A 228 56.37 9.33 14.36
N THR A 229 56.70 8.25 15.05
CA THR A 229 56.36 8.06 16.46
C THR A 229 57.58 7.44 17.12
N GLY A 230 57.93 7.93 18.32
CA GLY A 230 58.86 7.21 19.18
C GLY A 230 58.30 5.80 19.37
N ALA A 231 59.15 4.77 19.23
CA ALA A 231 58.68 3.41 19.44
C ALA A 231 58.12 3.35 20.86
N PRO A 232 56.82 3.07 21.07
CA PRO A 232 56.19 3.14 22.39
C PRO A 232 56.74 2.09 23.37
N GLN A 233 57.70 1.28 22.93
CA GLN A 233 58.07 0.01 23.52
C GLN A 233 59.27 0.18 24.44
N ALA A 234 59.05 0.77 25.62
CA ALA A 234 59.95 0.61 26.75
C ALA A 234 59.77 -0.81 27.32
N ARG A 235 60.22 -1.84 26.59
CA ARG A 235 60.33 -3.17 27.20
C ARG A 235 61.40 -3.08 28.27
N VAL A 236 61.05 -3.43 29.50
CA VAL A 236 62.01 -3.54 30.61
C VAL A 236 63.24 -4.38 30.22
N ASN A 237 63.03 -5.36 29.33
CA ASN A 237 64.06 -6.32 28.90
C ASN A 237 64.85 -5.92 27.64
N ASP A 238 64.52 -4.81 26.96
CA ASP A 238 65.30 -4.32 25.82
C ASP A 238 65.59 -2.81 25.93
N PRO A 239 66.71 -2.45 26.57
CA PRO A 239 67.07 -1.07 26.86
C PRO A 239 67.45 -0.26 25.62
N ARG A 240 67.42 -0.83 24.41
CA ARG A 240 67.66 -0.05 23.17
C ARG A 240 66.38 0.38 22.48
N ARG A 241 65.21 -0.06 22.93
CA ARG A 241 63.94 0.19 22.21
C ARG A 241 63.34 1.56 22.41
N PHE A 242 63.59 2.20 23.56
CA PHE A 242 63.20 3.59 23.76
C PHE A 242 64.01 4.57 22.89
N HIS A 243 65.13 4.13 22.31
CA HIS A 243 65.89 4.85 21.30
C HIS A 243 65.45 4.51 19.85
N GLN A 244 64.37 3.77 19.65
CA GLN A 244 63.87 3.45 18.32
C GLN A 244 62.73 4.36 17.92
N VAL A 245 62.64 4.62 16.61
CA VAL A 245 61.54 5.34 15.97
C VAL A 245 60.93 4.44 14.91
N ALA A 246 59.61 4.48 14.82
CA ALA A 246 58.88 3.86 13.72
C ALA A 246 58.48 4.93 12.70
N ASN A 247 58.88 4.73 11.45
CA ASN A 247 58.33 5.49 10.35
C ASN A 247 57.14 4.74 9.74
N ASN A 248 56.01 5.42 9.64
CA ASN A 248 54.74 4.89 9.15
C ASN A 248 54.22 5.79 8.02
N LEU A 249 53.23 5.28 7.29
CA LEU A 249 52.52 6.04 6.27
C LEU A 249 51.06 6.16 6.68
N VAL A 250 50.51 7.36 6.63
CA VAL A 250 49.11 7.64 6.95
C VAL A 250 48.40 8.16 5.72
N GLU A 251 47.24 7.58 5.43
CA GLU A 251 46.27 8.08 4.48
C GLU A 251 45.12 8.73 5.26
N ILE A 252 44.83 9.99 4.94
CA ILE A 252 43.75 10.76 5.53
C ILE A 252 42.78 11.19 4.43
N THR A 253 41.54 10.72 4.51
CA THR A 253 40.52 10.97 3.49
C THR A 253 39.25 11.52 4.13
N TYR A 254 38.76 12.65 3.65
CA TYR A 254 37.52 13.25 4.14
C TYR A 254 36.29 12.45 3.69
N LYS A 255 35.35 12.20 4.62
CA LYS A 255 34.09 11.50 4.39
C LYS A 255 33.04 12.00 5.39
N ASP A 256 31.92 12.50 4.88
CA ASP A 256 30.69 12.76 5.65
C ASP A 256 30.87 13.54 6.97
N GLY A 257 31.74 14.57 6.98
CA GLY A 257 31.96 15.43 8.16
C GLY A 257 33.14 15.03 9.06
N TYR A 258 33.80 13.90 8.79
CA TYR A 258 35.01 13.46 9.48
C TYR A 258 36.07 12.98 8.47
N PHE A 259 37.24 12.58 8.95
CA PHE A 259 38.30 12.01 8.10
C PHE A 259 38.52 10.56 8.50
N ILE A 260 38.62 9.68 7.52
CA ILE A 260 39.13 8.32 7.71
C ILE A 260 40.64 8.40 7.89
N PHE A 261 41.14 7.71 8.91
CA PHE A 261 42.56 7.60 9.21
C PHE A 261 43.02 6.15 9.03
N ASN A 262 43.89 5.91 8.05
CA ASN A 262 44.52 4.61 7.84
C ASN A 262 46.03 4.76 8.01
N ARG A 263 46.61 4.12 9.04
CA ARG A 263 48.06 4.11 9.25
C ARG A 263 48.62 2.75 8.87
N HIS A 264 49.53 2.73 7.92
CA HIS A 264 50.36 1.58 7.60
C HIS A 264 51.65 1.66 8.41
N GLY A 265 51.90 0.66 9.23
CA GLY A 265 53.11 0.59 10.06
C GLY A 265 54.00 -0.58 9.70
N ALA A 266 55.25 -0.55 10.18
CA ALA A 266 56.23 -1.60 9.88
C ALA A 266 55.70 -3.01 10.16
N ASN A 267 55.02 -3.17 11.31
CA ASN A 267 54.43 -4.45 11.73
C ASN A 267 52.92 -4.36 11.99
N ILE A 268 52.41 -3.17 12.35
CA ILE A 268 51.05 -3.00 12.87
C ILE A 268 50.38 -1.83 12.17
N ASP A 269 49.30 -2.15 11.45
CA ASP A 269 48.43 -1.17 10.81
C ASP A 269 47.35 -0.70 11.80
N HIS A 270 47.00 0.58 11.73
CA HIS A 270 45.87 1.14 12.47
C HIS A 270 44.80 1.67 11.52
N ILE A 271 43.56 1.61 12.00
CA ILE A 271 42.40 2.25 11.38
C ILE A 271 41.72 3.15 12.42
N GLY A 272 41.07 4.21 11.95
CA GLY A 272 40.47 5.19 12.82
C GLY A 272 39.82 6.34 12.09
N TYR A 273 39.61 7.44 12.83
CA TYR A 273 39.08 8.67 12.29
C TYR A 273 39.76 9.90 12.89
N MET A 274 39.65 11.02 12.19
CA MET A 274 40.03 12.33 12.69
C MET A 274 38.84 13.27 12.52
N GLN A 275 38.70 14.22 13.43
CA GLN A 275 37.66 15.25 13.34
C GLN A 275 38.20 16.58 13.82
N PHE A 276 37.69 17.67 13.25
CA PHE A 276 37.98 18.98 13.78
C PHE A 276 37.14 19.24 15.01
N GLU A 277 37.79 19.64 16.09
CA GLU A 277 37.16 20.08 17.34
C GLU A 277 36.92 21.59 17.32
N ALA A 278 37.80 22.33 16.64
CA ALA A 278 37.76 23.79 16.50
C ALA A 278 38.65 24.20 15.30
N PRO A 279 38.67 25.49 14.88
CA PRO A 279 39.58 25.95 13.84
C PRO A 279 41.02 25.50 14.14
N ALA A 280 41.64 24.82 13.18
CA ALA A 280 42.99 24.25 13.30
C ALA A 280 43.22 23.21 14.43
N LEU A 281 42.21 22.77 15.18
CA LEU A 281 42.34 21.74 16.21
C LEU A 281 41.66 20.45 15.75
N VAL A 282 42.43 19.36 15.74
CA VAL A 282 42.00 18.07 15.21
C VAL A 282 42.20 17.00 16.26
N SER A 283 41.15 16.25 16.59
CA SER A 283 41.28 15.02 17.36
C SER A 283 41.51 13.83 16.45
N ILE A 284 42.24 12.85 16.95
CA ILE A 284 42.61 11.62 16.24
C ILE A 284 42.27 10.47 17.14
N TYR A 285 41.45 9.56 16.64
CA TYR A 285 41.26 8.25 17.23
C TYR A 285 41.76 7.19 16.27
N SER A 286 42.54 6.23 16.75
CA SER A 286 42.88 5.05 15.97
C SER A 286 43.07 3.83 16.85
N ARG A 287 42.97 2.64 16.25
CA ARG A 287 43.21 1.36 16.92
C ARG A 287 43.87 0.39 15.95
N VAL A 288 44.44 -0.69 16.47
CA VAL A 288 45.00 -1.76 15.65
C VAL A 288 43.93 -2.33 14.72
N LYS A 289 44.29 -2.51 13.45
CA LYS A 289 43.44 -3.16 12.46
C LYS A 289 43.47 -4.68 12.69
N ASN A 290 42.38 -5.22 13.23
CA ASN A 290 42.20 -6.66 13.44
C ASN A 290 40.93 -7.18 12.75
N LYS A 291 40.80 -8.51 12.66
CA LYS A 291 39.63 -9.18 12.08
C LYS A 291 38.49 -9.37 13.08
N SER A 292 38.80 -9.37 14.38
CA SER A 292 37.86 -9.59 15.49
C SER A 292 36.95 -8.39 15.76
N GLY A 293 37.34 -7.18 15.32
CA GLY A 293 36.63 -5.94 15.64
C GLY A 293 36.87 -5.44 17.07
N THR A 294 37.68 -6.15 17.87
CA THR A 294 38.07 -5.74 19.23
C THR A 294 38.91 -4.46 19.19
N VAL A 295 38.78 -3.63 20.22
CA VAL A 295 39.64 -2.44 20.37
C VAL A 295 40.96 -2.89 20.99
N GLU A 296 42.01 -2.84 20.18
CA GLU A 296 43.38 -3.18 20.60
C GLU A 296 44.28 -1.96 20.43
N SER A 297 45.03 -1.66 21.49
CA SER A 297 45.99 -0.56 21.56
C SER A 297 45.46 0.76 20.96
N PRO A 298 44.36 1.30 21.52
CA PRO A 298 43.81 2.56 21.06
C PRO A 298 44.83 3.69 21.19
N ILE A 299 44.69 4.67 20.30
CA ILE A 299 45.41 5.93 20.29
C ILE A 299 44.37 7.04 20.30
N HIS A 300 44.45 7.92 21.29
CA HIS A 300 43.73 9.19 21.31
C HIS A 300 44.74 10.32 21.25
N ALA A 301 44.64 11.19 20.24
CA ALA A 301 45.58 12.29 20.06
C ALA A 301 44.88 13.60 19.74
N LEU A 302 45.53 14.70 20.13
CA LEU A 302 45.19 16.04 19.70
C LEU A 302 46.32 16.58 18.83
N LEU A 303 45.95 17.05 17.65
CA LEU A 303 46.82 17.66 16.66
C LEU A 303 46.37 19.10 16.44
N ARG A 304 47.33 20.01 16.29
CA ARG A 304 47.07 21.39 15.87
C ARG A 304 47.67 21.63 14.50
N LEU A 305 46.85 22.13 13.57
CA LEU A 305 47.32 22.60 12.28
C LEU A 305 48.13 23.88 12.47
N ASP A 306 49.39 23.82 12.06
CA ASP A 306 50.29 24.95 12.06
C ASP A 306 50.76 25.16 10.61
N LYS A 307 50.25 26.23 9.98
CA LYS A 307 50.50 26.50 8.55
C LYS A 307 51.93 26.96 8.28
N GLU A 308 52.67 27.37 9.30
CA GLU A 308 54.03 27.91 9.15
C GLU A 308 55.09 26.80 9.18
N LYS A 309 54.74 25.61 9.69
CA LYS A 309 55.66 24.49 9.82
C LYS A 309 55.53 23.50 8.68
N ARG A 310 56.67 22.92 8.28
CA ARG A 310 56.73 21.82 7.30
C ARG A 310 56.24 20.48 7.84
N TYR A 311 55.95 20.41 9.13
CA TYR A 311 55.47 19.23 9.83
C TYR A 311 54.40 19.64 10.84
N LEU A 312 53.55 18.68 11.21
CA LEU A 312 52.58 18.82 12.29
C LEU A 312 52.96 17.92 13.44
N THR A 313 52.60 18.32 14.65
CA THR A 313 52.83 17.51 15.85
C THR A 313 51.49 17.19 16.51
N SER A 314 51.36 15.97 17.02
CA SER A 314 50.27 15.61 17.92
C SER A 314 50.81 15.13 19.27
N ILE A 315 50.01 15.35 20.32
CA ILE A 315 50.18 14.71 21.62
C ILE A 315 49.15 13.59 21.68
N ALA A 316 49.62 12.36 21.92
CA ALA A 316 48.78 11.18 21.92
C ALA A 316 48.93 10.38 23.21
N THR A 317 47.89 9.65 23.57
CA THR A 317 47.92 8.61 24.60
C THR A 317 47.76 7.26 23.93
N THR A 318 48.57 6.28 24.31
CA THR A 318 48.53 4.90 23.79
C THR A 318 49.11 3.92 24.82
N TRP A 319 49.26 2.65 24.44
CA TRP A 319 49.85 1.61 25.27
C TRP A 319 51.34 1.47 25.01
N SER A 320 52.11 1.05 26.02
CA SER A 320 53.55 0.79 25.91
C SER A 320 53.88 -0.48 25.10
N PHE A 321 52.90 -1.35 24.86
CA PHE A 321 53.08 -2.65 24.18
C PHE A 321 54.12 -3.54 24.89
N ASP A 322 54.19 -3.46 26.22
CA ASP A 322 54.97 -4.39 27.03
C ASP A 322 54.16 -5.68 27.31
N MET A 323 54.79 -6.68 27.94
CA MET A 323 54.14 -7.97 28.23
C MET A 323 53.49 -8.00 29.61
N GLY A 324 52.30 -8.61 29.70
CA GLY A 324 51.60 -8.85 30.95
C GLY A 324 51.29 -7.55 31.70
N SER A 325 51.63 -7.51 32.99
CA SER A 325 51.42 -6.35 33.87
C SER A 325 52.30 -5.14 33.56
N GLY A 326 53.29 -5.27 32.67
CA GLY A 326 54.12 -4.15 32.23
C GLY A 326 53.44 -3.27 31.16
N ASN A 327 52.40 -3.77 30.50
CA ASN A 327 51.66 -3.01 29.50
C ASN A 327 50.88 -1.90 30.19
N ASP A 328 51.23 -0.65 29.93
CA ASP A 328 50.64 0.50 30.60
C ASP A 328 50.38 1.62 29.59
N MET A 329 49.51 2.56 29.98
CA MET A 329 49.24 3.75 29.19
C MET A 329 50.42 4.72 29.27
N ILE A 330 50.76 5.31 28.14
CA ILE A 330 51.80 6.32 27.99
C ILE A 330 51.31 7.47 27.12
N GLY A 331 51.78 8.68 27.41
CA GLY A 331 51.72 9.83 26.51
C GLY A 331 52.92 9.83 25.57
N ILE A 332 52.72 10.16 24.30
CA ILE A 332 53.77 10.24 23.29
C ILE A 332 53.54 11.43 22.37
N ARG A 333 54.62 11.95 21.77
CA ARG A 333 54.54 12.90 20.66
C ARG A 333 54.64 12.17 19.33
N ASN A 334 53.82 12.57 18.36
CA ASN A 334 53.92 12.11 16.98
C ASN A 334 54.17 13.28 16.04
N VAL A 335 54.85 13.01 14.93
CA VAL A 335 55.20 14.00 13.91
C VAL A 335 54.68 13.55 12.55
N PHE A 336 53.97 14.45 11.88
CA PHE A 336 53.37 14.23 10.57
C PHE A 336 54.06 15.11 9.53
N ILE A 337 54.49 14.53 8.41
CA ILE A 337 55.11 15.26 7.29
C ILE A 337 54.33 14.97 6.01
N LYS A 338 53.65 15.98 5.46
CA LYS A 338 52.80 15.81 4.28
C LYS A 338 53.64 15.41 3.07
N GLN A 339 53.24 14.36 2.38
CA GLN A 339 53.88 13.92 1.13
C GLN A 339 53.14 14.42 -0.11
N GLY A 340 51.82 14.55 -0.02
CA GLY A 340 50.99 15.16 -1.07
C GLY A 340 49.51 14.84 -0.89
N ARG A 341 48.72 15.09 -1.93
CA ARG A 341 47.26 14.95 -1.94
C ARG A 341 46.84 13.73 -2.77
N GLY A 342 45.86 12.98 -2.28
CA GLY A 342 45.23 11.86 -2.99
C GLY A 342 46.18 10.74 -3.43
N GLY A 343 45.75 9.97 -4.42
CA GLY A 343 46.42 8.75 -4.89
C GLY A 343 45.95 7.50 -4.15
N SER A 344 46.57 6.35 -4.46
CA SER A 344 46.31 5.08 -3.79
C SER A 344 47.58 4.52 -3.16
N LEU A 345 47.43 3.88 -2.01
CA LEU A 345 48.50 3.13 -1.36
C LEU A 345 48.34 1.63 -1.63
N GLU A 346 49.41 1.01 -2.10
CA GLU A 346 49.50 -0.42 -2.36
C GLU A 346 50.66 -1.00 -1.56
N GLU A 347 50.41 -2.10 -0.86
CA GLU A 347 51.48 -2.83 -0.18
C GLU A 347 52.19 -3.76 -1.17
N ILE A 348 53.52 -3.69 -1.21
CA ILE A 348 54.34 -4.61 -2.00
C ILE A 348 54.75 -5.78 -1.10
N THR A 349 54.12 -6.93 -1.31
CA THR A 349 54.40 -8.18 -0.59
C THR A 349 55.20 -9.16 -1.45
N ASN A 350 55.93 -10.07 -0.81
CA ASN A 350 56.58 -11.23 -1.45
C ASN A 350 57.61 -10.90 -2.54
N THR A 351 58.37 -9.81 -2.39
CA THR A 351 59.51 -9.48 -3.25
C THR A 351 60.86 -9.76 -2.57
N PRO A 352 61.96 -10.01 -3.32
CA PRO A 352 63.29 -10.17 -2.75
C PRO A 352 63.72 -8.98 -1.89
N GLU A 353 63.31 -7.77 -2.28
CA GLU A 353 63.59 -6.53 -1.54
C GLU A 353 62.87 -6.49 -0.18
N ASN A 354 61.59 -6.91 -0.12
CA ASN A 354 60.82 -7.00 1.11
C ASN A 354 61.46 -8.03 2.07
N ALA A 355 61.83 -9.20 1.54
CA ALA A 355 62.49 -10.27 2.30
C ALA A 355 63.87 -9.84 2.85
N ASN A 356 64.64 -9.08 2.07
CA ASN A 356 65.99 -8.63 2.45
C ASN A 356 65.97 -7.43 3.42
N CYS A 357 65.00 -6.52 3.31
CA CYS A 357 64.99 -5.31 4.13
C CYS A 357 64.35 -5.50 5.53
N HIS A 358 63.67 -6.62 5.77
CA HIS A 358 62.81 -6.86 6.94
C HIS A 358 61.88 -5.65 7.22
N CYS A 359 61.27 -5.13 6.17
CA CYS A 359 60.50 -3.88 6.20
C CYS A 359 59.22 -4.02 5.39
N LYS A 360 58.17 -3.29 5.79
CA LYS A 360 56.95 -3.17 4.99
C LYS A 360 57.19 -2.13 3.90
N ILE A 361 57.00 -2.53 2.64
CA ILE A 361 57.18 -1.64 1.49
C ILE A 361 55.81 -1.18 0.99
N MET A 362 55.58 0.14 1.00
CA MET A 362 54.36 0.76 0.50
C MET A 362 54.66 1.54 -0.78
N LYS A 363 53.87 1.31 -1.82
CA LYS A 363 53.88 2.07 -3.07
C LYS A 363 52.72 3.06 -3.06
N TRP A 364 53.04 4.33 -3.26
CA TRP A 364 52.07 5.38 -3.48
C TRP A 364 51.96 5.66 -4.97
N VAL A 365 50.80 5.37 -5.55
CA VAL A 365 50.45 5.75 -6.93
C VAL A 365 49.76 7.11 -6.86
N GLN A 366 50.47 8.13 -7.34
CA GLN A 366 49.98 9.50 -7.36
C GLN A 366 48.92 9.70 -8.46
N LEU A 367 48.15 10.78 -8.36
CA LEU A 367 47.11 11.13 -9.36
C LEU A 367 47.67 11.30 -10.78
N ASN A 368 48.92 11.73 -10.92
CA ASN A 368 49.63 11.87 -12.19
C ASN A 368 50.27 10.55 -12.69
N LYS A 369 49.93 9.41 -12.07
CA LYS A 369 50.51 8.07 -12.32
C LYS A 369 52.00 7.93 -12.00
N GLN A 370 52.64 8.92 -11.38
CA GLN A 370 53.97 8.74 -10.82
C GLN A 370 53.88 7.85 -9.58
N THR A 371 54.95 7.10 -9.31
CA THR A 371 54.99 6.18 -8.20
C THR A 371 56.12 6.54 -7.26
N LYS A 372 55.86 6.45 -5.95
CA LYS A 372 56.86 6.66 -4.91
C LYS A 372 56.77 5.51 -3.91
N THR A 373 57.92 4.93 -3.57
CA THR A 373 58.00 3.80 -2.66
C THR A 373 58.51 4.25 -1.30
N PHE A 374 57.94 3.68 -0.23
CA PHE A 374 58.30 3.95 1.15
C PHE A 374 58.63 2.63 1.85
N GLN A 375 59.77 2.61 2.55
CA GLN A 375 60.17 1.48 3.39
C GLN A 375 59.85 1.82 4.86
N LEU A 376 58.90 1.10 5.45
CA LEU A 376 58.44 1.27 6.82
C LEU A 376 59.16 0.27 7.72
N LYS A 377 59.98 0.76 8.64
CA LYS A 377 60.72 -0.08 9.60
C LYS A 377 61.04 0.66 10.89
N TYR A 378 61.39 -0.10 11.92
CA TYR A 378 61.99 0.46 13.12
C TYR A 378 63.45 0.83 12.83
N ARG A 379 63.88 1.99 13.30
CA ARG A 379 65.26 2.48 13.18
C ARG A 379 65.69 3.12 14.49
N LEU A 380 67.00 3.16 14.75
CA LEU A 380 67.53 3.94 15.86
C LEU A 380 67.33 5.44 15.57
N LEU A 381 66.93 6.20 16.58
CA LEU A 381 66.69 7.64 16.53
C LEU A 381 67.88 8.38 15.91
N ASP A 382 69.10 8.03 16.32
CA ASP A 382 70.35 8.64 15.84
C ASP A 382 70.59 8.47 14.35
N THR A 383 69.98 7.45 13.72
CA THR A 383 70.10 7.18 12.28
C THR A 383 69.18 8.04 11.41
N LEU A 384 68.29 8.82 12.02
CA LEU A 384 67.46 9.77 11.28
C LEU A 384 68.32 10.93 10.77
N ALA A 385 68.13 11.32 9.52
CA ALA A 385 68.89 12.44 8.94
C ALA A 385 68.44 13.82 9.47
N SER A 386 67.21 13.92 9.97
CA SER A 386 66.61 15.19 10.40
C SER A 386 66.81 15.42 11.89
N GLU A 387 67.71 16.35 12.23
CA GLU A 387 67.97 16.73 13.63
C GLU A 387 66.72 17.30 14.34
N PRO A 388 65.90 18.17 13.70
CA PRO A 388 64.65 18.62 14.31
C PRO A 388 63.65 17.49 14.57
N LEU A 389 63.70 16.42 13.77
CA LEU A 389 62.82 15.27 14.00
C LEU A 389 63.27 14.49 15.23
N LYS A 390 64.59 14.30 15.41
CA LYS A 390 65.14 13.59 16.57
C LYS A 390 64.72 14.22 17.89
N THR A 391 64.85 15.54 18.00
CA THR A 391 64.48 16.28 19.22
C THR A 391 62.99 16.27 19.54
N LEU A 392 62.13 16.01 18.54
CA LEU A 392 60.69 15.96 18.75
C LEU A 392 60.20 14.60 19.27
N ILE A 393 60.89 13.51 18.94
CA ILE A 393 60.47 12.13 19.19
C ILE A 393 61.50 11.33 19.98
N ASP A 394 62.37 12.01 20.72
CA ASP A 394 63.31 11.40 21.65
C ASP A 394 62.60 10.76 22.86
N GLU A 395 63.36 10.09 23.71
CA GLU A 395 62.83 9.48 24.94
C GLU A 395 62.14 10.50 25.87
N LYS A 396 62.50 11.78 25.79
CA LYS A 396 61.87 12.87 26.54
C LYS A 396 60.49 13.25 25.99
N SER A 397 60.11 12.73 24.82
CA SER A 397 58.76 12.88 24.29
C SER A 397 57.76 11.87 24.85
N ILE A 398 58.21 10.90 25.65
CA ILE A 398 57.39 9.86 26.28
C ILE A 398 57.06 10.26 27.72
N LEU A 399 55.77 10.25 28.05
CA LEU A 399 55.23 10.50 29.39
C LEU A 399 54.62 9.21 29.93
N LEU A 400 55.05 8.75 31.11
CA LEU A 400 54.44 7.60 31.76
C LEU A 400 53.12 7.98 32.46
N ARG A 401 52.15 7.07 32.52
CA ARG A 401 50.91 7.27 33.30
C ARG A 401 51.20 7.52 34.79
N GLU A 402 52.11 6.72 35.35
CA GLU A 402 52.64 6.91 36.71
C GLU A 402 54.10 7.33 36.63
N PRO A 403 54.50 8.42 37.31
CA PRO A 403 55.91 8.78 37.43
C PRO A 403 56.73 7.62 38.03
N ARG A 404 57.88 7.32 37.44
CA ARG A 404 58.81 6.31 37.96
C ARG A 404 60.19 6.91 38.16
N ASP A 405 60.79 6.65 39.32
CA ASP A 405 62.18 7.03 39.60
C ASP A 405 63.12 6.40 38.57
N GLY A 406 64.09 7.17 38.08
CA GLY A 406 65.03 6.73 37.04
C GLY A 406 64.50 6.80 35.60
N VAL A 407 63.22 7.14 35.38
CA VAL A 407 62.63 7.37 34.04
C VAL A 407 62.35 8.86 33.79
N LEU A 408 62.95 9.75 34.59
CA LEU A 408 62.64 11.18 34.57
C LEU A 408 63.44 11.98 33.53
N LEU A 409 62.67 12.60 32.64
CA LEU A 409 62.73 14.02 32.26
C LEU A 409 63.34 14.92 33.36
N SER A 410 64.66 14.91 33.50
CA SER A 410 65.38 15.82 34.39
C SER A 410 66.37 16.63 33.56
N PRO A 411 66.40 17.97 33.67
CA PRO A 411 67.60 18.70 33.27
C PRO A 411 68.72 18.18 34.15
N SER A 412 69.86 17.81 33.56
CA SER A 412 71.04 17.37 34.31
C SER A 412 71.39 18.41 35.35
N SER A 413 71.02 18.19 36.62
CA SER A 413 71.51 19.00 37.72
C SER A 413 72.92 18.52 38.04
N SER A 414 73.89 19.00 37.27
CA SER A 414 75.27 19.05 37.73
C SER A 414 75.36 20.07 38.88
N LYS A 415 75.10 19.61 40.11
CA LYS A 415 75.66 20.25 41.30
C LYS A 415 76.78 19.34 41.83
N PRO A 416 78.00 19.88 42.07
CA PRO A 416 79.10 19.09 42.62
C PRO A 416 78.80 18.73 44.09
N PRO A 417 79.44 17.67 44.62
CA PRO A 417 79.13 17.17 45.95
C PRO A 417 79.51 18.21 47.01
N PHE A 418 78.54 18.51 47.87
CA PHE A 418 78.74 19.29 49.08
C PHE A 418 79.75 18.55 49.97
N ARG A 419 80.88 19.19 50.28
CA ARG A 419 81.84 18.70 51.27
C ARG A 419 81.17 18.74 52.64
N SER A 420 81.24 17.62 53.35
CA SER A 420 80.97 17.51 54.78
C SER A 420 81.99 18.33 55.56
N GLY A 421 81.51 19.20 56.45
CA GLY A 421 82.34 19.97 57.36
C GLY A 421 81.74 21.35 57.57
N ASP A 422 80.84 21.44 58.55
CA ASP A 422 80.82 22.47 59.60
C ASP A 422 79.42 22.52 60.23
N SER A 423 79.28 21.77 61.34
CA SER A 423 78.42 22.21 62.44
C SER A 423 79.22 23.25 63.22
N PRO A 424 78.59 24.33 63.72
CA PRO A 424 78.01 24.16 65.06
C PRO A 424 76.75 24.99 65.36
N SER A 425 76.17 24.56 66.49
CA SER A 425 75.44 25.33 67.50
C SER A 425 74.03 25.85 67.16
N LEU A 426 73.09 25.06 67.65
CA LEU A 426 71.80 25.50 68.21
C LEU A 426 72.01 26.58 69.29
N GLU A 427 71.29 27.69 69.18
CA GLU A 427 70.79 28.46 70.32
C GLU A 427 69.26 28.52 70.24
N PRO A 428 68.53 28.35 71.36
CA PRO A 428 67.08 28.36 71.34
C PRO A 428 66.49 29.65 71.95
N VAL A 429 65.28 29.99 71.47
CA VAL A 429 64.23 30.80 72.12
C VAL A 429 64.42 32.32 72.20
N HIS A 430 63.61 33.08 71.43
CA HIS A 430 62.41 33.77 71.93
C HIS A 430 61.44 34.14 70.82
#